data_AF-A0AAT9HTQ9-F1
#
_entry.id   AF-A0AAT9HTQ9-F1
#
_cell.length_a   1.000
_cell.length_b   1.000
_cell.length_c   1.000
_cell.angle_alpha   90.00
_cell.angle_beta   90.00
_cell.angle_gamma   90.00
#
_symmetry.space_group_name_H-M   'P 1'
#
loop_
_entity.id
_entity.type
_entity.pdbx_description
1 polymer ?
#
loop_
_entity_poly.entity_id
_entity_poly.type
_entity_poly.pdbx_seq_one_letter_code
_entity_poly.pdbx_strand_id
1 'polypeptide(L)'
;MSGLRFGVVSCANWEAGHFSAYRHLAARGDLDAWLHLGDYIYEYGTGEYGTRDQVVRPHSPAHEIVTLADYRLRHATYKTDPDLQALHAKAPVIAIWDDHEFANDAWSGGAENHTEGAEGAWAARQAAARQAYFEWMPVRPALAGTTYRRLRFGKLADLSLLDLRSFRSQQVSPATARSTIRTAPSPGAPSWTG
;
A
#
# COMPACT_ATOMS: atom_id res chain seq x y z
N MET A 1 -9.10 18.20 23.87
CA MET A 1 -8.79 16.76 23.75
C MET A 1 -7.76 16.40 24.81
N SER A 2 -8.01 15.38 25.62
CA SER A 2 -7.07 14.87 26.64
C SER A 2 -6.17 13.73 26.15
N GLY A 3 -6.41 13.22 24.93
CA GLY A 3 -5.60 12.20 24.26
C GLY A 3 -5.98 12.07 22.79
N LEU A 4 -5.18 11.30 22.04
CA LEU A 4 -5.44 10.93 20.64
C LEU A 4 -5.65 9.41 20.54
N ARG A 5 -6.62 9.00 19.74
CA ARG A 5 -6.95 7.60 19.47
C ARG A 5 -7.07 7.36 17.97
N PHE A 6 -6.20 6.49 17.47
CA PHE A 6 -6.22 6.04 16.09
C PHE A 6 -6.61 4.56 16.00
N GLY A 7 -7.49 4.22 15.06
CA GLY A 7 -7.55 2.87 14.50
C GLY A 7 -6.43 2.70 13.47
N VAL A 8 -5.83 1.52 13.35
CA VAL A 8 -4.75 1.28 12.37
C VAL A 8 -5.04 -0.02 11.61
N VAL A 9 -4.99 0.06 10.28
CA VAL A 9 -5.21 -1.06 9.35
C VAL A 9 -4.29 -0.93 8.13
N SER A 10 -4.08 -2.05 7.45
CA SER A 10 -3.39 -2.18 6.15
C SER A 10 -3.78 -3.52 5.51
N CYS A 11 -3.33 -3.77 4.28
CA CYS A 11 -3.45 -5.08 3.62
C CYS A 11 -4.89 -5.58 3.54
N ALA A 12 -5.75 -4.75 2.93
CA ALA A 12 -7.19 -4.97 2.85
C ALA A 12 -7.59 -5.91 1.70
N ASN A 13 -6.93 -7.06 1.55
CA ASN A 13 -7.19 -7.96 0.42
C ASN A 13 -8.67 -8.39 0.37
N TRP A 14 -9.36 -8.03 -0.72
CA TRP A 14 -10.79 -8.27 -0.91
C TRP A 14 -11.13 -9.75 -1.04
N GLU A 15 -10.32 -10.52 -1.76
CA GLU A 15 -10.58 -11.94 -1.98
C GLU A 15 -10.21 -12.80 -0.76
N ALA A 16 -9.31 -12.30 0.08
CA ALA A 16 -8.82 -13.01 1.27
C ALA A 16 -9.85 -13.10 2.41
N GLY A 17 -10.90 -12.28 2.40
CA GLY A 17 -11.94 -12.33 3.43
C GLY A 17 -12.80 -11.09 3.50
N HIS A 18 -13.71 -11.07 4.48
CA HIS A 18 -14.58 -9.92 4.77
C HIS A 18 -13.90 -8.91 5.70
N PHE A 19 -14.29 -7.64 5.60
CA PHE A 19 -13.72 -6.53 6.35
C PHE A 19 -14.26 -6.41 7.79
N SER A 20 -14.34 -7.53 8.50
CA SER A 20 -14.83 -7.60 9.88
C SER A 20 -14.02 -6.71 10.85
N ALA A 21 -12.71 -6.55 10.62
CA ALA A 21 -11.88 -5.60 11.39
C ALA A 21 -12.38 -4.16 11.27
N TYR A 22 -12.84 -3.75 10.08
CA TYR A 22 -13.42 -2.43 9.82
C TYR A 22 -14.74 -2.25 10.57
N ARG A 23 -15.58 -3.30 10.63
CA ARG A 23 -16.81 -3.32 11.45
C ARG A 23 -16.52 -3.04 12.92
N HIS A 24 -15.51 -3.69 13.48
CA HIS A 24 -15.13 -3.51 14.88
C HIS A 24 -14.59 -2.11 15.16
N LEU A 25 -13.83 -1.52 14.22
CA LEU A 25 -13.42 -0.12 14.32
C LEU A 25 -14.60 0.85 14.18
N ALA A 26 -15.53 0.59 13.26
CA ALA A 26 -16.71 1.44 13.05
C ALA A 26 -17.65 1.45 14.27
N ALA A 27 -17.69 0.33 15.02
CA ALA A 27 -18.43 0.22 16.28
C ALA A 27 -17.80 1.03 17.42
N ARG A 28 -16.55 1.51 17.27
CA ARG A 28 -15.93 2.38 18.28
C ARG A 28 -16.51 3.79 18.23
N GLY A 29 -16.81 4.34 19.40
CA GLY A 29 -17.29 5.71 19.56
C GLY A 29 -16.21 6.74 19.89
N ASP A 30 -14.93 6.33 19.95
CA ASP A 30 -13.84 7.09 20.56
C ASP A 30 -12.63 7.33 19.62
N LEU A 31 -12.78 7.11 18.32
CA LEU A 31 -11.70 7.34 17.34
C LEU A 31 -11.66 8.81 16.90
N ASP A 32 -10.46 9.40 16.91
CA ASP A 32 -10.24 10.72 16.31
C ASP A 32 -9.99 10.63 14.80
N ALA A 33 -9.33 9.54 14.36
CA ALA A 33 -9.13 9.17 12.97
C ALA A 33 -8.77 7.67 12.88
N TRP A 34 -8.68 7.14 11.67
CA TRP A 34 -8.06 5.84 11.42
C TRP A 34 -6.98 5.95 10.35
N LEU A 35 -5.90 5.20 10.53
CA LEU A 35 -4.75 5.17 9.65
C LEU A 35 -4.87 3.97 8.73
N HIS A 36 -4.74 4.20 7.43
CA HIS A 36 -4.54 3.14 6.45
C HIS A 36 -3.10 3.22 5.94
N LEU A 37 -2.30 2.18 6.20
CA LEU A 37 -0.85 2.21 5.97
C LEU A 37 -0.41 1.68 4.60
N GLY A 38 -1.36 1.38 3.73
CA GLY A 38 -1.16 0.92 2.36
C GLY A 38 -1.82 -0.42 2.10
N ASP A 39 -1.81 -0.85 0.84
CA ASP A 39 -2.55 -2.00 0.32
C ASP A 39 -4.07 -1.86 0.56
N TYR A 40 -4.60 -0.68 0.27
CA TYR A 40 -6.03 -0.40 0.34
C TYR A 40 -6.79 -1.21 -0.71
N ILE A 41 -6.17 -1.42 -1.86
CA ILE A 41 -6.60 -2.34 -2.92
C ILE A 41 -5.45 -3.30 -3.24
N TYR A 42 -5.79 -4.37 -3.95
CA TYR A 42 -4.83 -5.27 -4.61
C TYR A 42 -5.10 -5.24 -6.10
N GLU A 43 -4.07 -5.42 -6.92
CA GLU A 43 -4.09 -5.27 -8.37
C GLU A 43 -4.42 -6.57 -9.13
N TYR A 44 -4.16 -7.72 -8.51
CA TYR A 44 -4.29 -9.04 -9.12
C TYR A 44 -5.65 -9.36 -9.73
N GLY A 45 -5.64 -10.34 -10.64
CA GLY A 45 -6.84 -11.04 -11.09
C GLY A 45 -7.42 -11.95 -10.00
N THR A 46 -8.65 -12.41 -10.23
CA THR A 46 -9.34 -13.30 -9.30
C THR A 46 -8.65 -14.65 -9.21
N GLY A 47 -8.39 -15.11 -7.99
CA GLY A 47 -7.74 -16.39 -7.70
C GLY A 47 -6.21 -16.37 -7.80
N GLU A 48 -5.60 -15.24 -8.17
CA GLU A 48 -4.14 -15.13 -8.29
C GLU A 48 -3.47 -14.84 -6.93
N TYR A 49 -4.14 -14.09 -6.06
CA TYR A 49 -3.60 -13.70 -4.75
C TYR A 49 -4.65 -13.81 -3.63
N GLY A 50 -5.15 -15.03 -3.43
CA GLY A 50 -6.10 -15.39 -2.37
C GLY A 50 -5.45 -15.92 -1.09
N THR A 51 -6.27 -16.15 -0.06
CA THR A 51 -5.82 -16.87 1.14
C THR A 51 -6.16 -18.35 1.03
N ARG A 52 -5.15 -19.22 1.19
CA ARG A 52 -5.29 -20.69 1.19
C ARG A 52 -6.01 -21.22 -0.06
N ASP A 53 -5.68 -20.66 -1.23
CA ASP A 53 -6.24 -21.06 -2.53
C ASP A 53 -7.78 -20.93 -2.61
N GLN A 54 -8.37 -20.04 -1.80
CA GLN A 54 -9.80 -19.76 -1.80
C GLN A 54 -10.09 -18.32 -2.24
N VAL A 55 -11.11 -18.19 -3.09
CA VAL A 55 -11.71 -16.91 -3.47
C VAL A 55 -12.95 -16.70 -2.60
N VAL A 56 -12.83 -15.92 -1.51
CA VAL A 56 -13.99 -15.62 -0.63
C VAL A 56 -14.93 -14.64 -1.32
N ARG A 57 -14.35 -13.66 -2.01
CA ARG A 57 -15.07 -12.67 -2.82
C ARG A 57 -14.29 -12.44 -4.11
N PRO A 58 -14.86 -12.67 -5.30
CA PRO A 58 -14.16 -12.38 -6.53
C PRO A 58 -13.95 -10.87 -6.68
N HIS A 59 -12.80 -10.49 -7.23
CA HIS A 59 -12.51 -9.15 -7.69
C HIS A 59 -13.40 -8.73 -8.86
N SER A 60 -13.55 -7.42 -9.00
CA SER A 60 -14.08 -6.78 -10.19
C SER A 60 -13.14 -5.60 -10.54
N PRO A 61 -12.57 -5.56 -11.76
CA PRO A 61 -12.64 -6.62 -12.77
C PRO A 61 -11.94 -7.91 -12.31
N ALA A 62 -12.27 -9.04 -12.95
CA ALA A 62 -11.72 -10.36 -12.60
C ALA A 62 -10.29 -10.59 -13.12
N HIS A 63 -9.80 -9.74 -14.04
CA HIS A 63 -8.41 -9.74 -14.48
C HIS A 63 -7.57 -8.74 -13.67
N GLU A 64 -6.24 -8.85 -13.81
CA GLU A 64 -5.29 -7.90 -13.24
C GLU A 64 -5.54 -6.46 -13.72
N ILE A 65 -5.52 -5.49 -12.81
CA ILE A 65 -5.77 -4.09 -13.15
C ILE A 65 -4.51 -3.40 -13.66
N VAL A 66 -4.60 -2.80 -14.85
CA VAL A 66 -3.48 -2.11 -15.49
C VAL A 66 -3.90 -0.72 -15.96
N THR A 67 -5.12 -0.58 -16.49
CA THR A 67 -5.62 0.70 -17.02
C THR A 67 -6.30 1.54 -15.93
N LEU A 68 -6.44 2.85 -16.18
CA LEU A 68 -7.17 3.75 -15.28
C LEU A 68 -8.62 3.28 -15.03
N ALA A 69 -9.28 2.72 -16.05
CA ALA A 69 -10.62 2.18 -15.89
C ALA A 69 -10.65 0.99 -14.93
N ASP A 70 -9.64 0.11 -15.02
CA ASP A 70 -9.51 -1.05 -14.13
C ASP A 70 -9.28 -0.59 -12.67
N TYR A 71 -8.34 0.33 -12.42
CA TYR A 71 -8.08 0.86 -11.08
C TYR A 71 -9.31 1.54 -10.46
N ARG A 72 -10.04 2.33 -11.26
CA ARG A 72 -11.30 2.95 -10.80
C ARG A 72 -12.33 1.90 -10.42
N LEU A 73 -12.50 0.86 -11.24
CA LEU A 73 -13.44 -0.22 -10.95
C LEU A 73 -13.02 -1.03 -9.71
N ARG A 74 -11.72 -1.27 -9.52
CA ARG A 74 -11.21 -1.94 -8.32
C ARG A 74 -11.48 -1.12 -7.06
N HIS A 75 -11.17 0.18 -7.09
CA HIS A 75 -11.52 1.08 -5.98
C HIS A 75 -13.02 1.10 -5.72
N ALA A 76 -13.85 1.23 -6.77
CA ALA A 76 -15.30 1.22 -6.65
C ALA A 76 -15.79 -0.07 -5.98
N THR A 77 -15.27 -1.23 -6.40
CA THR A 77 -15.59 -2.55 -5.84
C THR A 77 -15.29 -2.58 -4.34
N TYR A 78 -14.08 -2.19 -3.93
CA TYR A 78 -13.71 -2.15 -2.52
C TYR A 78 -14.60 -1.21 -1.70
N LYS A 79 -14.98 -0.06 -2.28
CA LYS A 79 -15.89 0.90 -1.63
C LYS A 79 -17.34 0.41 -1.54
N THR A 80 -17.69 -0.73 -2.13
CA THR A 80 -19.01 -1.36 -1.92
C THR A 80 -19.11 -2.14 -0.60
N ASP A 81 -18.00 -2.42 0.07
CA ASP A 81 -18.03 -3.15 1.34
C ASP A 81 -18.75 -2.34 2.44
N PRO A 82 -19.80 -2.90 3.07
CA PRO A 82 -20.60 -2.16 4.04
C PRO A 82 -19.85 -1.82 5.32
N ASP A 83 -18.90 -2.66 5.75
CA ASP A 83 -18.10 -2.42 6.95
C ASP A 83 -17.06 -1.31 6.70
N LEU A 84 -16.49 -1.26 5.49
CA LEU A 84 -15.64 -0.16 5.06
C LEU A 84 -16.39 1.16 4.94
N GLN A 85 -17.58 1.14 4.33
CA GLN A 85 -18.45 2.32 4.25
C GLN A 85 -18.80 2.84 5.65
N ALA A 86 -19.15 1.95 6.58
CA ALA A 86 -19.45 2.31 7.96
C ALA A 86 -18.25 2.98 8.66
N LEU A 87 -17.02 2.48 8.47
CA LEU A 87 -15.83 3.11 9.07
C LEU A 87 -15.53 4.48 8.47
N HIS A 88 -15.60 4.64 7.13
CA HIS A 88 -15.43 5.94 6.47
C HIS A 88 -16.47 6.96 6.95
N ALA A 89 -17.71 6.54 7.17
CA ALA A 89 -18.75 7.42 7.70
C ALA A 89 -18.52 7.79 9.18
N LYS A 90 -17.81 6.96 9.94
CA LYS A 90 -17.63 7.12 11.39
C LYS A 90 -16.51 8.08 11.77
N ALA A 91 -15.38 8.03 11.08
CA ALA A 91 -14.19 8.79 11.41
C ALA A 91 -13.35 9.11 10.17
N PRO A 92 -12.60 10.23 10.16
CA PRO A 92 -11.74 10.58 9.03
C PRO A 92 -10.61 9.56 8.87
N VAL A 93 -10.28 9.23 7.62
CA VAL A 93 -9.12 8.40 7.30
C VAL A 93 -7.89 9.26 7.03
N ILE A 94 -6.75 8.80 7.54
CA ILE A 94 -5.42 9.30 7.21
C ILE A 94 -4.71 8.17 6.47
N ALA A 95 -4.68 8.27 5.14
CA ALA A 95 -4.14 7.21 4.28
C ALA A 95 -2.80 7.60 3.65
N ILE A 96 -1.99 6.56 3.45
CA ILE A 96 -0.83 6.50 2.56
C ILE A 96 -0.93 5.18 1.78
N TRP A 97 -0.44 5.18 0.55
CA TRP A 97 -0.34 3.96 -0.26
C TRP A 97 0.88 3.12 0.16
N ASP A 98 0.87 1.85 -0.23
CA ASP A 98 2.05 1.01 -0.37
C ASP A 98 2.13 0.51 -1.83
N ASP A 99 2.65 -0.69 -2.09
CA ASP A 99 2.89 -1.18 -3.45
C ASP A 99 1.63 -1.61 -4.17
N HIS A 100 0.68 -2.26 -3.51
CA HIS A 100 -0.51 -2.82 -4.16
C HIS A 100 -1.54 -1.78 -4.64
N GLU A 101 -1.39 -0.51 -4.26
CA GLU A 101 -2.06 0.59 -4.97
C GLU A 101 -1.60 0.73 -6.42
N PHE A 102 -0.43 0.17 -6.76
CA PHE A 102 0.17 0.12 -8.08
C PHE A 102 0.26 -1.32 -8.57
N ALA A 103 1.26 -2.04 -8.10
CA ALA A 103 1.55 -3.43 -8.41
C ALA A 103 2.57 -3.96 -7.39
N ASN A 104 2.52 -5.25 -7.11
CA ASN A 104 3.34 -5.91 -6.10
C ASN A 104 4.81 -5.52 -6.19
N ASP A 105 5.41 -5.22 -5.05
CA ASP A 105 6.83 -4.91 -4.91
C ASP A 105 7.30 -3.68 -5.71
N ALA A 106 6.40 -2.73 -5.98
CA ALA A 106 6.69 -1.49 -6.69
C ALA A 106 7.90 -0.70 -6.11
N TRP A 107 8.66 -0.13 -7.04
CA TRP A 107 9.74 0.83 -6.82
C TRP A 107 9.71 1.91 -7.93
N SER A 108 10.58 2.93 -7.84
CA SER A 108 10.53 4.10 -8.73
C SER A 108 10.50 3.76 -10.24
N GLY A 109 11.16 2.68 -10.66
CA GLY A 109 11.32 2.30 -12.06
C GLY A 109 10.61 1.00 -12.50
N GLY A 110 9.93 0.28 -11.60
CA GLY A 110 9.19 -0.93 -11.96
C GLY A 110 8.40 -1.52 -10.80
N ALA A 111 7.84 -2.70 -11.01
CA ALA A 111 7.25 -3.56 -9.99
C ALA A 111 7.59 -5.02 -10.31
N GLU A 112 7.42 -5.92 -9.34
CA GLU A 112 7.59 -7.35 -9.58
C GLU A 112 6.43 -7.88 -10.43
N ASN A 113 5.20 -7.50 -10.07
CA ASN A 113 4.00 -7.83 -10.83
C ASN A 113 3.71 -6.78 -11.93
N HIS A 114 4.70 -6.50 -12.79
CA HIS A 114 4.51 -5.69 -13.99
C HIS A 114 5.55 -6.05 -15.08
N THR A 115 5.06 -6.35 -16.28
CA THR A 115 5.85 -6.71 -17.44
C THR A 115 5.75 -5.63 -18.52
N GLU A 116 6.84 -4.87 -18.68
CA GLU A 116 6.94 -3.81 -19.69
C GLU A 116 6.66 -4.35 -21.10
N GLY A 117 5.80 -3.66 -21.85
CA GLY A 117 5.42 -4.02 -23.22
C GLY A 117 4.26 -5.01 -23.31
N ALA A 118 4.15 -5.99 -22.39
CA ALA A 118 2.98 -6.86 -22.29
C ALA A 118 1.80 -6.10 -21.62
N GLU A 119 2.09 -5.37 -20.55
CA GLU A 119 1.12 -4.58 -19.78
C GLU A 119 1.27 -3.07 -20.05
N GLY A 120 2.00 -2.73 -21.12
CA GLY A 120 2.34 -1.35 -21.47
C GLY A 120 3.50 -0.82 -20.65
N ALA A 121 3.60 0.51 -20.57
CA ALA A 121 4.69 1.17 -19.88
C ALA A 121 4.43 1.32 -18.38
N TRP A 122 5.41 1.04 -17.53
CA TRP A 122 5.27 1.16 -16.08
C TRP A 122 4.85 2.57 -15.66
N ALA A 123 5.39 3.60 -16.31
CA ALA A 123 5.01 4.98 -16.07
C ALA A 123 3.52 5.25 -16.35
N ALA A 124 2.93 4.57 -17.33
CA ALA A 124 1.51 4.69 -17.65
C ALA A 124 0.63 4.00 -16.59
N ARG A 125 1.01 2.80 -16.15
CA ARG A 125 0.33 2.10 -15.04
C ARG A 125 0.40 2.90 -13.73
N GLN A 126 1.58 3.45 -13.41
CA GLN A 126 1.73 4.34 -12.25
C GLN A 126 0.84 5.58 -12.32
N ALA A 127 0.76 6.22 -13.50
CA ALA A 127 -0.09 7.39 -13.67
C ALA A 127 -1.58 7.05 -13.49
N ALA A 128 -2.02 5.91 -14.04
CA ALA A 128 -3.38 5.40 -13.87
C ALA A 128 -3.71 5.11 -12.40
N ALA A 129 -2.84 4.37 -11.72
CA ALA A 129 -2.96 4.04 -10.30
C ALA A 129 -3.06 5.31 -9.42
N ARG A 130 -2.13 6.27 -9.57
CA ARG A 130 -2.14 7.52 -8.79
C ARG A 130 -3.39 8.33 -9.03
N GLN A 131 -3.81 8.45 -10.29
CA GLN A 131 -5.02 9.18 -10.62
C GLN A 131 -6.25 8.55 -9.95
N ALA A 132 -6.43 7.23 -10.07
CA ALA A 132 -7.53 6.54 -9.41
C ALA A 132 -7.46 6.70 -7.87
N TYR A 133 -6.27 6.57 -7.28
CA TYR A 133 -6.09 6.76 -5.84
C TYR A 133 -6.56 8.14 -5.39
N PHE A 134 -6.16 9.22 -6.08
CA PHE A 134 -6.59 10.58 -5.75
C PHE A 134 -8.07 10.85 -6.02
N GLU A 135 -8.70 10.12 -6.94
CA GLU A 135 -10.13 10.21 -7.20
C GLU A 135 -10.97 9.49 -6.12
N TRP A 136 -10.47 8.40 -5.56
CA TRP A 136 -11.23 7.49 -4.69
C TRP A 136 -10.85 7.55 -3.20
N MET A 137 -9.72 8.16 -2.87
CA MET A 137 -9.26 8.34 -1.49
C MET A 137 -9.36 9.81 -1.07
N PRO A 138 -9.77 10.10 0.18
CA PRO A 138 -9.88 11.47 0.68
C PRO A 138 -8.49 12.01 1.07
N VAL A 139 -7.57 12.03 0.10
CA VAL A 139 -6.21 12.53 0.24
C VAL A 139 -6.07 13.72 -0.68
N ARG A 140 -5.74 14.88 -0.10
CA ARG A 140 -5.41 16.06 -0.90
C ARG A 140 -4.01 15.87 -1.49
N PRO A 141 -3.84 15.82 -2.82
CA PRO A 141 -2.51 15.77 -3.41
C PRO A 141 -1.76 17.07 -3.08
N ALA A 142 -0.45 16.95 -2.81
CA ALA A 142 0.42 18.11 -2.92
C ALA A 142 0.48 18.56 -4.39
N LEU A 143 0.91 19.80 -4.67
CA LEU A 143 1.05 20.31 -6.04
C LEU A 143 1.90 19.40 -6.95
N ALA A 144 2.82 18.62 -6.35
CA ALA A 144 3.68 17.66 -7.05
C ALA A 144 3.05 16.26 -7.23
N GLY A 145 1.77 16.07 -6.89
CA GLY A 145 1.10 14.75 -6.96
C GLY A 145 1.61 13.74 -5.92
N THR A 146 2.21 14.23 -4.83
CA THR A 146 2.74 13.40 -3.73
C THR A 146 1.75 13.29 -2.58
N THR A 147 1.87 12.22 -1.80
CA THR A 147 1.01 11.92 -0.64
C THR A 147 1.72 12.04 0.70
N TYR A 148 3.06 11.98 0.72
CA TYR A 148 3.85 12.15 1.95
C TYR A 148 3.62 13.55 2.53
N ARG A 149 3.35 13.61 3.83
CA ARG A 149 2.97 14.84 4.52
C ARG A 149 3.11 14.70 6.03
N ARG A 150 3.15 15.82 6.74
CA ARG A 150 3.09 15.85 8.20
C ARG A 150 1.74 16.41 8.66
N LEU A 151 1.10 15.72 9.61
CA LEU A 151 -0.11 16.17 10.29
C LEU A 151 0.22 16.46 11.74
N ARG A 152 -0.12 17.66 12.21
CA ARG A 152 0.14 18.10 13.58
C ARG A 152 -1.14 18.09 14.39
N PHE A 153 -1.12 17.38 15.51
CA PHE A 153 -2.22 17.32 16.47
C PHE A 153 -1.88 18.18 17.69
N GLY A 154 -1.98 19.50 17.51
CA GLY A 154 -1.69 20.48 18.55
C GLY A 154 -0.27 20.34 19.12
N LYS A 155 -0.18 20.05 20.42
CA LYS A 155 1.08 19.76 21.14
C LYS A 155 1.23 18.27 21.50
N LEU A 156 0.28 17.41 21.09
CA LEU A 156 0.24 16.01 21.50
C LEU A 156 1.08 15.12 20.59
N ALA A 157 0.99 15.30 19.28
CA ALA A 157 1.70 14.47 18.32
C ALA A 157 1.95 15.18 16.99
N ASP A 158 3.04 14.81 16.33
CA ASP A 158 3.31 15.06 14.92
C ASP A 158 3.37 13.70 14.20
N LEU A 159 2.47 13.50 13.23
CA LEU A 159 2.40 12.28 12.43
C LEU A 159 3.01 12.54 11.05
N SER A 160 4.11 11.84 10.73
CA SER A 160 4.74 11.93 9.41
C SER A 160 4.36 10.72 8.56
N LEU A 161 3.63 10.96 7.47
CA LEU A 161 3.30 9.96 6.46
C LEU A 161 4.39 9.97 5.40
N LEU A 162 5.01 8.82 5.16
CA LEU A 162 6.13 8.65 4.24
C LEU A 162 5.69 7.86 3.02
N ASP A 163 6.10 8.32 1.84
CA ASP A 163 5.95 7.57 0.60
C ASP A 163 7.19 6.70 0.40
N LEU A 164 7.03 5.41 0.65
CA LEU A 164 8.14 4.46 0.57
C LEU A 164 8.23 3.80 -0.81
N ARG A 165 7.36 4.12 -1.78
CA ARG A 165 7.32 3.42 -3.08
C ARG A 165 7.75 4.28 -4.25
N SER A 166 7.28 5.53 -4.33
CA SER A 166 7.53 6.38 -5.51
C SER A 166 9.00 6.73 -5.72
N PHE A 167 9.82 6.68 -4.67
CA PHE A 167 11.20 7.21 -4.70
C PHE A 167 12.29 6.19 -4.37
N ARG A 168 11.91 4.98 -3.96
CA ARG A 168 12.90 3.96 -3.59
C ARG A 168 13.58 3.39 -4.83
N SER A 169 14.84 2.97 -4.67
CA SER A 169 15.54 2.10 -5.62
C SER A 169 14.96 0.69 -5.62
N GLN A 170 15.22 -0.05 -6.69
CA GLN A 170 14.90 -1.46 -6.80
C GLN A 170 15.50 -2.27 -5.63
N GLN A 171 14.72 -3.22 -5.14
CA GLN A 171 15.11 -4.22 -4.14
C GLN A 171 16.36 -4.96 -4.61
N VAL A 172 17.31 -5.20 -3.69
CA VAL A 172 18.39 -6.13 -3.96
C VAL A 172 17.88 -7.56 -3.89
N SER A 173 18.22 -8.39 -4.88
CA SER A 173 17.90 -9.81 -4.79
C SER A 173 18.77 -10.49 -3.71
N PRO A 174 18.26 -11.53 -3.01
CA PRO A 174 19.06 -12.32 -2.08
C PRO A 174 20.32 -12.92 -2.71
N ALA A 175 20.30 -13.20 -4.02
CA ALA A 175 21.46 -13.68 -4.76
C ALA A 175 22.55 -12.59 -4.92
N THR A 176 22.14 -11.34 -5.18
CA THR A 176 23.04 -10.19 -5.29
C THR A 176 23.64 -9.82 -3.93
N ALA A 177 22.86 -9.92 -2.84
CA ALA A 177 23.32 -9.61 -1.49
C ALA A 177 24.43 -10.57 -0.98
N ARG A 178 24.43 -11.83 -1.44
CA ARG A 178 25.50 -12.79 -1.11
C ARG A 178 26.82 -12.50 -1.86
N SER A 179 26.74 -11.81 -3.01
CA SER A 179 27.93 -11.42 -3.77
C SER A 179 28.68 -10.26 -3.11
N THR A 180 27.97 -9.29 -2.52
CA THR A 180 28.58 -8.10 -1.91
C THR A 180 29.21 -8.36 -0.54
N ILE A 181 28.77 -9.39 0.19
CA ILE A 181 29.36 -9.78 1.48
C ILE A 181 30.70 -10.54 1.29
N ARG A 182 30.95 -11.16 0.13
CA ARG A 182 32.18 -11.93 -0.12
C ARG A 182 33.39 -11.10 -0.58
N THR A 183 33.23 -9.81 -0.85
CA THR A 183 34.32 -8.95 -1.36
C THR A 183 34.91 -7.99 -0.33
N ALA A 184 34.54 -8.08 0.95
CA ALA A 184 35.34 -7.45 1.99
C ALA A 184 36.60 -8.31 2.22
N PRO A 185 37.83 -7.83 1.93
CA PRO A 185 39.02 -8.54 2.36
C PRO A 185 38.98 -8.64 3.88
N SER A 186 39.09 -9.86 4.41
CA SER A 186 39.26 -10.07 5.85
C SER A 186 40.41 -9.19 6.34
N PRO A 187 40.22 -8.36 7.39
CA PRO A 187 41.35 -7.73 8.03
C PRO A 187 42.24 -8.86 8.56
N GLY A 188 43.47 -8.93 8.05
CA GLY A 188 44.45 -9.92 8.50
C GLY A 188 44.56 -9.87 10.01
N ALA A 189 44.26 -10.98 10.68
CA ALA A 189 44.49 -11.12 12.10
C ALA A 189 46.01 -11.03 12.35
N PRO A 190 46.49 -10.13 13.24
CA PRO A 190 47.89 -10.14 13.62
C PRO A 190 48.22 -11.44 14.35
N SER A 191 49.19 -12.18 13.84
CA SER A 191 49.77 -13.35 14.49
C SER A 191 50.56 -12.91 15.70
N TRP A 192 50.13 -13.32 16.89
CA TRP A 192 50.96 -13.29 18.10
C TRP A 192 51.46 -14.71 18.38
N THR A 193 52.71 -14.96 18.02
CA THR A 193 53.48 -16.13 18.48
C THR A 193 54.91 -15.68 18.78
N GLY A 194 55.33 -15.86 20.03
CA GLY A 194 56.74 -15.95 20.45
C GLY A 194 57.45 -14.64 20.69
#